data_AF-A0A319DWE0-F1
#
_entry.id   AF-A0A319DWE0-F1
#
_cell.length_a   1.000
_cell.length_b   1.000
_cell.length_c   1.000
_cell.angle_alpha   90.00
_cell.angle_beta   90.00
_cell.angle_gamma   90.00
#
_symmetry.space_group_name_H-M   'P 1'
#
loop_
_entity.id
_entity.type
_entity.pdbx_description
1 polymer ?
#
loop_
_entity_poly.entity_id
_entity_poly.type
_entity_poly.pdbx_seq_one_letter_code
_entity_poly.pdbx_strand_id
1 'polypeptide(L)'
;MLSSSLQIHLSPSVTTTASFLSTTTTTTIAIKATITNSSSTPITLLNWSTPLDPHADIIGVFQVRDETTNETLSLPTINLSRRTTPFLDDLVEVPAEGAVETLATFARVPLTEGHRYAIQATGIWHALWEGPLERRGCRTDHHRDNKPAPLLFPSIPFPLHHLRPLYIPSLHPASPPNIPADALRVFHVLQNNGIALVPASVGHGLVATSPAALDRLFHAKRRKPHKKHALIGTYALHASIHDLPPREASIVRTLTVDLDLPLGVVGPFHPHHPLIQTLGEDVLERCTVDGTISMFVNGGPFQEELVRLCVAVGVPLLGSSANLTGTGTKVLVEDVEREIVEVAVVVVDYGRRPFEWPRASSTILDFRDVRVVRFGACYEARRLGMRWGGFGAWRCRRILGGRCSFRGMLKGEARVY
;
A
#
# COMPACT_ATOMS: atom_id res chain seq x y z
N MET A 1 10.85 -0.52 -11.97
CA MET A 1 9.71 -1.02 -11.15
C MET A 1 9.75 -2.54 -11.23
N LEU A 2 9.57 -3.29 -10.15
CA LEU A 2 9.73 -4.77 -10.19
C LEU A 2 8.82 -5.47 -11.21
N SER A 3 7.68 -4.88 -11.58
CA SER A 3 6.81 -5.44 -12.62
C SER A 3 7.37 -5.35 -14.02
N SER A 4 8.23 -4.38 -14.33
CA SER A 4 8.76 -4.20 -15.69
C SER A 4 9.82 -5.25 -16.04
N SER A 5 10.36 -5.93 -15.03
CA SER A 5 11.26 -7.07 -15.22
C SER A 5 10.52 -8.40 -15.32
N LEU A 6 9.21 -8.46 -15.06
CA LEU A 6 8.40 -9.66 -15.24
C LEU A 6 7.68 -9.62 -16.60
N GLN A 7 7.83 -10.69 -17.39
CA GLN A 7 7.10 -10.85 -18.66
C GLN A 7 6.31 -12.16 -18.65
N ILE A 8 5.18 -12.18 -19.35
CA ILE A 8 4.30 -13.36 -19.43
C ILE A 8 4.23 -13.82 -20.89
N HIS A 9 4.61 -15.06 -21.11
CA HIS A 9 4.47 -15.76 -22.38
C HIS A 9 3.40 -16.84 -22.26
N LEU A 10 2.48 -16.89 -23.22
CA LEU A 10 1.43 -17.90 -23.28
C LEU A 10 1.72 -18.85 -24.45
N SER A 11 1.56 -20.14 -24.22
CA SER A 11 1.71 -21.21 -25.21
C SER A 11 0.49 -22.13 -25.13
N PRO A 12 -0.59 -21.79 -25.84
CA PRO A 12 -1.82 -22.55 -25.84
C PRO A 12 -1.77 -23.76 -26.77
N SER A 13 -2.53 -24.80 -26.42
CA SER A 13 -2.69 -26.05 -27.16
C SER A 13 -4.14 -26.53 -27.04
N VAL A 14 -4.67 -27.11 -28.12
CA VAL A 14 -6.07 -27.58 -28.17
C VAL A 14 -6.06 -29.09 -28.29
N THR A 15 -6.92 -29.76 -27.52
CA THR A 15 -7.14 -31.20 -27.62
C THR A 15 -8.64 -31.47 -27.67
N THR A 16 -9.09 -32.15 -28.71
CA THR A 16 -10.48 -32.55 -28.89
C THR A 16 -10.59 -34.04 -28.59
N THR A 17 -11.39 -34.40 -27.59
CA THR A 17 -11.65 -35.80 -27.25
C THR A 17 -13.09 -36.14 -27.64
N ALA A 18 -13.24 -37.15 -28.50
CA ALA A 18 -14.55 -37.72 -28.83
C ALA A 18 -14.90 -38.79 -27.79
N SER A 19 -16.07 -38.69 -27.17
CA SER A 19 -16.59 -39.75 -26.31
C SER A 19 -17.24 -40.84 -27.16
N PHE A 20 -16.82 -42.09 -27.01
CA PHE A 20 -17.46 -43.22 -27.70
C PHE A 20 -18.88 -43.52 -27.20
N LEU A 21 -19.28 -42.95 -26.06
CA LEU A 21 -20.57 -43.19 -25.39
C LEU A 21 -21.55 -42.00 -25.50
N SER A 22 -21.16 -40.89 -26.15
CA SER A 22 -21.99 -39.69 -26.32
C SER A 22 -21.66 -39.00 -27.65
N THR A 23 -22.66 -38.48 -28.37
CA THR A 23 -22.47 -37.71 -29.61
C THR A 23 -21.83 -36.33 -29.40
N THR A 24 -21.40 -36.01 -28.17
CA THR A 24 -20.76 -34.74 -27.81
C THR A 24 -19.24 -34.85 -27.84
N THR A 25 -18.58 -34.06 -28.69
CA THR A 25 -17.15 -33.79 -28.62
C THR A 25 -16.86 -32.79 -27.49
N THR A 26 -15.84 -33.04 -26.69
CA THR A 26 -15.36 -32.08 -25.69
C THR A 26 -14.03 -31.52 -26.14
N THR A 27 -14.01 -30.22 -26.43
CA THR A 27 -12.79 -29.48 -26.75
C THR A 27 -12.20 -28.92 -25.46
N THR A 28 -10.92 -29.17 -25.26
CA THR A 28 -10.14 -28.69 -24.12
C THR A 28 -9.03 -27.81 -24.63
N ILE A 29 -8.84 -26.63 -24.01
CA ILE A 29 -7.69 -25.77 -24.25
C ILE A 29 -6.75 -25.88 -23.06
N ALA A 30 -5.49 -26.24 -23.29
CA ALA A 30 -4.44 -26.18 -22.28
C ALA A 30 -3.51 -25.01 -22.60
N ILE A 31 -3.37 -24.07 -21.66
CA ILE A 31 -2.58 -22.85 -21.82
C ILE A 31 -1.39 -22.93 -20.87
N LYS A 32 -0.21 -23.13 -21.43
CA LYS A 32 1.04 -23.01 -20.67
C LYS A 32 1.37 -21.53 -20.52
N ALA A 33 1.45 -21.04 -19.30
CA ALA A 33 1.88 -19.68 -18.99
C ALA A 33 3.28 -19.72 -18.37
N THR A 34 4.21 -18.98 -18.97
CA THR A 34 5.59 -18.84 -18.50
C THR A 34 5.80 -17.41 -18.06
N ILE A 35 6.18 -17.21 -16.80
CA ILE A 35 6.51 -15.90 -16.22
C ILE A 35 8.02 -15.82 -16.10
N THR A 36 8.64 -14.93 -16.86
CA THR A 36 10.10 -14.72 -16.88
C THR A 36 10.48 -13.50 -16.06
N ASN A 37 11.64 -13.55 -15.41
CA ASN A 37 12.23 -12.45 -14.68
C ASN A 37 13.56 -12.05 -15.34
N SER A 38 13.63 -10.83 -15.88
CA SER A 38 14.84 -10.30 -16.52
C SER A 38 15.79 -9.57 -15.55
N SER A 39 15.45 -9.49 -14.26
CA SER A 39 16.32 -8.88 -13.26
C SER A 39 17.35 -9.87 -12.71
N SER A 40 18.48 -9.33 -12.26
CA SER A 40 19.58 -10.09 -11.64
C SER A 40 19.29 -10.50 -10.20
N THR A 41 18.12 -10.14 -9.66
CA THR A 41 17.63 -10.55 -8.35
C THR A 41 16.34 -11.38 -8.51
N PRO A 42 16.14 -12.43 -7.69
CA PRO A 42 14.88 -13.16 -7.69
C PRO A 42 13.72 -12.23 -7.27
N ILE A 43 12.53 -12.50 -7.78
CA ILE A 43 11.31 -11.76 -7.42
C ILE A 43 10.31 -12.75 -6.83
N THR A 44 9.90 -12.53 -5.59
CA THR A 44 8.79 -13.28 -4.98
C THR A 44 7.48 -12.56 -5.27
N LEU A 45 6.43 -13.29 -5.63
CA LEU A 45 5.11 -12.74 -5.94
C LEU A 45 3.99 -13.52 -5.25
N LEU A 46 2.86 -12.85 -5.03
CA LEU A 46 1.61 -13.51 -4.66
C LEU A 46 0.91 -14.02 -5.93
N ASN A 47 0.64 -15.31 -6.02
CA ASN A 47 0.12 -15.95 -7.25
C ASN A 47 -1.36 -15.62 -7.56
N TRP A 48 -2.10 -15.03 -6.63
CA TRP A 48 -3.53 -14.77 -6.77
C TRP A 48 -3.88 -13.89 -7.97
N SER A 49 -4.96 -14.20 -8.68
CA SER A 49 -5.40 -13.43 -9.86
C SER A 49 -4.30 -13.24 -10.93
N THR A 50 -3.33 -14.15 -10.96
CA THR A 50 -2.31 -14.25 -12.01
C THR A 50 -2.47 -15.60 -12.72
N PRO A 51 -1.77 -15.85 -13.84
CA PRO A 51 -1.75 -17.18 -14.46
C PRO A 51 -1.25 -18.29 -13.52
N LEU A 52 -0.48 -17.95 -12.48
CA LEU A 52 0.02 -18.90 -11.47
C LEU A 52 -1.02 -19.24 -10.40
N ASP A 53 -2.20 -18.63 -10.43
CA ASP A 53 -3.29 -18.96 -9.52
C ASP A 53 -3.82 -20.38 -9.83
N PRO A 54 -3.94 -21.29 -8.86
CA PRO A 54 -4.52 -22.62 -9.07
C PRO A 54 -5.95 -22.63 -9.64
N HIS A 55 -6.65 -21.50 -9.57
CA HIS A 55 -8.00 -21.31 -10.12
C HIS A 55 -8.02 -20.33 -11.29
N ALA A 56 -6.88 -20.03 -11.92
CA ALA A 56 -6.77 -19.06 -13.01
C ALA A 56 -7.72 -19.38 -14.20
N ASP A 57 -8.07 -20.66 -14.37
CA ASP A 57 -9.00 -21.17 -15.38
C ASP A 57 -10.45 -20.69 -15.21
N ILE A 58 -10.88 -20.35 -13.98
CA ILE A 58 -12.27 -20.02 -13.68
C ILE A 58 -12.48 -18.66 -13.00
N ILE A 59 -11.42 -17.90 -12.68
CA ILE A 59 -11.55 -16.58 -12.02
C ILE A 59 -11.43 -15.39 -12.99
N GLY A 60 -11.39 -15.65 -14.30
CA GLY A 60 -11.37 -14.62 -15.34
C GLY A 60 -10.00 -14.00 -15.63
N VAL A 61 -8.90 -14.70 -15.29
CA VAL A 61 -7.53 -14.28 -15.67
C VAL A 61 -7.34 -14.37 -17.18
N PHE A 62 -7.93 -15.38 -17.83
CA PHE A 62 -7.82 -15.59 -19.26
C PHE A 62 -9.08 -15.13 -19.98
N GLN A 63 -8.89 -14.40 -21.08
CA GLN A 63 -9.94 -14.02 -22.03
C GLN A 63 -9.62 -14.65 -23.37
N VAL A 64 -10.63 -15.22 -24.01
CA VAL A 64 -10.51 -15.82 -25.35
C VAL A 64 -11.39 -15.01 -26.29
N ARG A 65 -10.80 -14.51 -27.36
CA ARG A 65 -11.49 -13.75 -28.40
C ARG A 65 -11.38 -14.50 -29.72
N ASP A 66 -12.51 -14.69 -30.38
CA ASP A 66 -12.57 -15.14 -31.76
C ASP A 66 -12.12 -13.97 -32.66
N GLU A 67 -10.98 -14.10 -33.32
CA GLU A 67 -10.47 -13.10 -34.28
C GLU A 67 -11.27 -13.14 -35.59
N THR A 68 -11.95 -14.25 -35.91
CA THR A 68 -12.75 -14.40 -37.13
C THR A 68 -14.07 -13.65 -37.02
N THR A 69 -14.79 -13.80 -35.90
CA THR A 69 -16.06 -13.11 -35.66
C THR A 69 -15.89 -11.80 -34.88
N ASN A 70 -14.70 -11.58 -34.32
CA ASN A 70 -14.37 -10.46 -33.45
C ASN A 70 -15.08 -10.47 -32.07
N GLU A 71 -15.68 -11.61 -31.69
CA GLU A 71 -16.44 -11.77 -30.46
C GLU A 71 -15.62 -12.39 -29.32
N THR A 72 -15.89 -11.99 -28.08
CA THR A 72 -15.26 -12.61 -26.90
C THR A 72 -16.08 -13.81 -26.45
N LEU A 73 -15.42 -14.96 -26.32
CA LEU A 73 -16.06 -16.18 -25.82
C LEU A 73 -16.40 -16.02 -24.34
N SER A 74 -17.64 -16.35 -23.99
CA SER A 74 -18.07 -16.37 -22.58
C SER A 74 -17.60 -17.67 -21.94
N LEU A 75 -16.51 -17.59 -21.16
CA LEU A 75 -16.07 -18.68 -20.31
C LEU A 75 -16.82 -18.62 -18.97
N PRO A 76 -17.22 -19.78 -18.40
CA PRO A 76 -17.83 -19.81 -17.08
C PRO A 76 -16.83 -19.30 -16.05
N THR A 77 -17.13 -18.14 -15.46
CA THR A 77 -16.30 -17.53 -14.43
C THR A 77 -17.02 -17.53 -13.10
N ILE A 78 -16.27 -17.77 -12.03
CA ILE A 78 -16.75 -17.61 -10.66
C ILE A 78 -16.14 -16.36 -10.06
N ASN A 79 -16.94 -15.63 -9.29
CA ASN A 79 -16.40 -14.56 -8.46
C ASN A 79 -15.81 -15.18 -7.20
N LEU A 80 -14.51 -15.48 -7.23
CA LEU A 80 -13.82 -16.07 -6.09
C LEU A 80 -13.45 -14.98 -5.06
N SER A 81 -14.28 -14.85 -4.03
CA SER A 81 -13.99 -14.02 -2.87
C SER A 81 -13.02 -14.71 -1.90
N ARG A 82 -11.70 -14.52 -2.07
CA ARG A 82 -10.65 -15.15 -1.24
C ARG A 82 -10.57 -14.62 0.19
N ARG A 83 -11.50 -15.00 1.08
CA ARG A 83 -11.62 -14.52 2.48
C ARG A 83 -10.50 -14.95 3.44
N THR A 84 -9.58 -15.78 3.00
CA THR A 84 -8.52 -16.36 3.81
C THR A 84 -7.19 -15.63 3.58
N THR A 85 -6.21 -15.76 4.48
CA THR A 85 -4.83 -15.31 4.21
C THR A 85 -4.20 -16.23 3.17
N PRO A 86 -3.40 -15.72 2.22
CA PRO A 86 -2.51 -16.57 1.47
C PRO A 86 -1.52 -17.30 2.39
N PHE A 87 -1.27 -18.55 2.07
CA PHE A 87 -0.27 -19.42 2.67
C PHE A 87 1.09 -19.19 2.02
N LEU A 88 2.14 -19.78 2.59
CA LEU A 88 3.46 -19.77 1.95
C LEU A 88 3.38 -20.36 0.52
N ASP A 89 2.50 -21.32 0.31
CA ASP A 89 2.27 -21.99 -0.96
C ASP A 89 1.55 -21.09 -2.00
N ASP A 90 0.99 -19.95 -1.57
CA ASP A 90 0.46 -18.92 -2.47
C ASP A 90 1.56 -17.93 -2.94
N LEU A 91 2.77 -18.00 -2.36
CA LEU A 91 3.93 -17.24 -2.80
C LEU A 91 4.74 -18.05 -3.80
N VAL A 92 5.13 -17.40 -4.88
CA VAL A 92 5.96 -18.00 -5.94
C VAL A 92 7.21 -17.16 -6.11
N GLU A 93 8.37 -17.80 -6.06
CA GLU A 93 9.65 -17.17 -6.43
C GLU A 93 9.89 -17.34 -7.92
N VAL A 94 10.10 -16.24 -8.63
CA VAL A 94 10.65 -16.25 -9.99
C VAL A 94 12.15 -16.00 -9.89
N PRO A 95 13.01 -16.98 -10.24
CA PRO A 95 14.45 -16.85 -10.09
C PRO A 95 15.02 -15.65 -10.86
N ALA A 96 16.17 -15.14 -10.42
CA ALA A 96 16.94 -14.14 -11.19
C ALA A 96 17.25 -14.69 -12.58
N GLU A 97 17.02 -13.88 -13.62
CA GLU A 97 17.23 -14.27 -15.02
C GLU A 97 16.57 -15.61 -15.40
N GLY A 98 15.49 -15.97 -14.70
CA GLY A 98 14.84 -17.28 -14.77
C GLY A 98 13.35 -17.18 -15.09
N ALA A 99 12.67 -18.32 -14.98
CA ALA A 99 11.25 -18.42 -15.28
C ALA A 99 10.52 -19.42 -14.38
N VAL A 100 9.22 -19.20 -14.21
CA VAL A 100 8.29 -20.17 -13.61
C VAL A 100 7.19 -20.47 -14.62
N GLU A 101 6.77 -21.72 -14.67
CA GLU A 101 5.77 -22.20 -15.61
C GLU A 101 4.56 -22.78 -14.86
N THR A 102 3.39 -22.63 -15.47
CA THR A 102 2.14 -23.22 -15.00
C THR A 102 1.27 -23.59 -16.19
N LEU A 103 0.32 -24.49 -15.97
CA LEU A 103 -0.60 -24.98 -16.98
C LEU A 103 -2.04 -24.76 -16.51
N ALA A 104 -2.79 -23.92 -17.22
CA ALA A 104 -4.23 -23.76 -17.02
C ALA A 104 -4.99 -24.58 -18.07
N THR A 105 -5.99 -25.36 -17.66
CA THR A 105 -6.75 -26.23 -18.57
C THR A 105 -8.23 -25.89 -18.53
N PHE A 106 -8.80 -25.56 -19.69
CA PHE A 106 -10.18 -25.14 -19.86
C PHE A 106 -10.95 -26.24 -20.57
N ALA A 107 -11.85 -26.89 -19.85
CA ALA A 107 -12.75 -27.88 -20.43
C ALA A 107 -13.97 -27.20 -21.06
N ARG A 108 -14.49 -27.79 -22.15
CA ARG A 108 -15.76 -27.40 -22.79
C ARG A 108 -15.76 -25.96 -23.31
N VAL A 109 -14.64 -25.52 -23.89
CA VAL A 109 -14.59 -24.21 -24.56
C VAL A 109 -15.34 -24.32 -25.90
N PRO A 110 -16.32 -23.44 -26.19
CA PRO A 110 -17.09 -23.48 -27.42
C PRO A 110 -16.26 -22.93 -28.60
N LEU A 111 -15.30 -23.72 -29.08
CA LEU A 111 -14.52 -23.40 -30.27
C LEU A 111 -15.23 -23.89 -31.53
N THR A 112 -15.17 -23.08 -32.58
CA THR A 112 -15.64 -23.43 -33.93
C THR A 112 -14.45 -23.83 -34.79
N GLU A 113 -14.58 -24.96 -35.50
CA GLU A 113 -13.52 -25.44 -36.40
C GLU A 113 -13.23 -24.40 -37.50
N GLY A 114 -11.94 -24.16 -37.77
CA GLY A 114 -11.48 -23.21 -38.78
C GLY A 114 -11.44 -21.74 -38.33
N HIS A 115 -11.85 -21.43 -37.10
CA HIS A 115 -11.75 -20.08 -36.54
C HIS A 115 -10.39 -19.82 -35.90
N ARG A 116 -9.97 -18.55 -35.83
CA ARG A 116 -8.74 -18.13 -35.14
C ARG A 116 -9.08 -17.49 -33.80
N TYR A 117 -8.33 -17.84 -32.76
CA TYR A 117 -8.58 -17.33 -31.42
C TYR A 117 -7.35 -16.62 -30.84
N ALA A 118 -7.55 -15.43 -30.28
CA ALA A 118 -6.59 -14.72 -29.46
C ALA A 118 -6.88 -14.99 -27.99
N ILE A 119 -5.87 -15.42 -27.25
CA ILE A 119 -5.95 -15.65 -25.80
C ILE A 119 -5.11 -14.60 -25.11
N GLN A 120 -5.73 -13.86 -24.20
CA GLN A 120 -5.08 -12.86 -23.37
C GLN A 120 -5.16 -13.25 -21.89
N ALA A 121 -4.03 -13.24 -21.19
CA ALA A 121 -3.99 -13.24 -19.75
C ALA A 121 -3.95 -11.79 -19.26
N THR A 122 -4.93 -11.39 -18.47
CA THR A 122 -5.04 -10.05 -17.88
C THR A 122 -5.29 -10.15 -16.39
N GLY A 123 -4.76 -9.19 -15.63
CA GLY A 123 -4.85 -9.22 -14.18
C GLY A 123 -3.86 -8.26 -13.53
N ILE A 124 -3.59 -8.51 -12.25
CA ILE A 124 -2.88 -7.57 -11.38
C ILE A 124 -1.82 -8.32 -10.58
N TRP A 125 -0.62 -7.73 -10.48
CA TRP A 125 0.35 -8.15 -9.48
C TRP A 125 -0.08 -7.64 -8.10
N HIS A 126 -0.69 -8.51 -7.30
CA HIS A 126 -1.19 -8.11 -5.98
C HIS A 126 -0.09 -7.76 -4.99
N ALA A 127 1.09 -8.36 -5.10
CA ALA A 127 2.28 -8.01 -4.34
C ALA A 127 3.53 -8.62 -5.00
N LEU A 128 4.61 -7.84 -5.09
CA LEU A 128 5.93 -8.26 -5.57
C LEU A 128 6.99 -7.86 -4.55
N TRP A 129 7.88 -8.77 -4.19
CA TRP A 129 9.02 -8.53 -3.32
C TRP A 129 10.31 -8.82 -4.08
N GLU A 130 11.28 -7.93 -3.97
CA GLU A 130 12.63 -8.20 -4.45
C GLU A 130 13.36 -9.13 -3.45
N GLY A 131 13.85 -10.26 -3.91
CA GLY A 131 14.56 -11.26 -3.11
C GLY A 131 13.96 -12.68 -3.17
N PRO A 132 14.75 -13.69 -2.77
CA PRO A 132 14.33 -15.09 -2.78
C PRO A 132 13.36 -15.39 -1.62
N LEU A 133 12.65 -16.51 -1.74
CA LEU A 133 11.73 -17.07 -0.75
C LEU A 133 12.48 -17.77 0.41
N GLU A 134 13.79 -18.04 0.27
CA GLU A 134 14.58 -18.78 1.27
C GLU A 134 15.08 -17.97 2.50
N ARG A 135 14.98 -18.68 3.64
CA ARG A 135 15.23 -18.27 5.03
C ARG A 135 16.67 -17.82 5.29
N ARG A 136 16.92 -16.52 5.48
CA ARG A 136 18.17 -16.03 6.10
C ARG A 136 17.99 -15.77 7.60
N GLY A 137 18.98 -16.23 8.38
CA GLY A 137 19.04 -16.14 9.83
C GLY A 137 18.96 -14.71 10.37
N CYS A 138 18.52 -14.64 11.62
CA CYS A 138 18.27 -13.42 12.37
C CYS A 138 19.41 -12.40 12.28
N ARG A 139 19.13 -11.18 11.82
CA ARG A 139 19.85 -9.97 12.25
C ARG A 139 18.88 -9.07 12.99
N THR A 140 18.95 -9.15 14.31
CA THR A 140 18.26 -8.27 15.25
C THR A 140 19.09 -6.99 15.41
N ASP A 141 19.09 -6.10 14.41
CA ASP A 141 19.82 -4.82 14.49
C ASP A 141 18.86 -3.61 14.44
N HIS A 142 17.71 -3.71 15.13
CA HIS A 142 16.85 -2.54 15.43
C HIS A 142 16.77 -2.21 16.92
N HIS A 143 17.58 -2.89 17.75
CA HIS A 143 17.92 -2.41 19.08
C HIS A 143 19.35 -1.87 19.06
N ARG A 144 19.52 -0.64 18.59
CA ARG A 144 20.61 0.21 19.06
C ARG A 144 20.00 1.35 19.85
N ASP A 145 20.03 1.17 21.17
CA ASP A 145 20.16 2.18 22.21
C ASP A 145 19.89 3.63 21.81
N ASN A 146 18.61 4.02 21.83
CA ASN A 146 18.24 5.43 21.92
C ASN A 146 18.32 5.87 23.39
N LYS A 147 19.52 6.27 23.83
CA LYS A 147 19.60 7.24 24.92
C LYS A 147 19.26 8.62 24.32
N PRO A 148 18.35 9.41 24.92
CA PRO A 148 18.06 10.75 24.42
C PRO A 148 19.30 11.63 24.63
N ALA A 149 19.96 12.02 23.53
CA ALA A 149 20.90 13.13 23.56
C ALA A 149 20.08 14.43 23.65
N PRO A 150 20.46 15.41 24.50
CA PRO A 150 19.79 16.70 24.54
C PRO A 150 20.00 17.42 23.20
N LEU A 151 18.92 17.60 22.45
CA LEU A 151 18.94 18.33 21.19
C LEU A 151 18.90 19.83 21.49
N LEU A 152 20.07 20.47 21.42
CA LEU A 152 20.19 21.92 21.29
C LEU A 152 19.92 22.28 19.83
N PHE A 153 18.73 22.82 19.55
CA PHE A 153 18.36 23.28 18.21
C PHE A 153 18.78 24.75 18.02
N PRO A 154 19.60 25.09 17.01
CA PRO A 154 19.84 26.48 16.67
C PRO A 154 18.56 27.09 16.07
N SER A 155 18.12 28.22 16.61
CA SER A 155 16.99 29.01 16.12
C SER A 155 17.30 29.54 14.71
N ILE A 156 16.68 28.97 13.67
CA ILE A 156 16.73 29.54 12.32
C ILE A 156 15.54 30.52 12.20
N PRO A 157 15.76 31.84 12.04
CA PRO A 157 14.66 32.78 11.88
C PRO A 157 13.98 32.58 10.52
N PHE A 158 12.71 32.17 10.53
CA PHE A 158 11.84 32.15 9.36
C PHE A 158 10.95 33.39 9.35
N PRO A 159 10.98 34.25 8.31
CA PRO A 159 10.10 35.40 8.23
C PRO A 159 8.66 34.95 7.91
N LEU A 160 7.75 35.10 8.86
CA LEU A 160 6.32 34.83 8.73
C LEU A 160 5.59 36.02 8.10
N HIS A 161 5.77 36.32 6.81
CA HIS A 161 4.89 37.24 6.08
C HIS A 161 4.71 36.83 4.61
N HIS A 162 3.46 36.53 4.22
CA HIS A 162 2.89 36.45 2.85
C HIS A 162 3.81 36.09 1.66
N LEU A 163 4.63 35.05 1.78
CA LEU A 163 5.46 34.55 0.67
C LEU A 163 4.97 33.17 0.23
N ARG A 164 5.17 32.88 -1.07
CA ARG A 164 4.85 31.60 -1.72
C ARG A 164 5.40 30.42 -0.88
N PRO A 165 4.76 29.24 -0.92
CA PRO A 165 5.24 28.07 -0.18
C PRO A 165 6.71 27.78 -0.49
N LEU A 166 7.50 27.45 0.52
CA LEU A 166 8.86 26.97 0.34
C LEU A 166 8.81 25.53 -0.20
N TYR A 167 9.33 25.30 -1.41
CA TYR A 167 9.45 23.95 -1.97
C TYR A 167 10.75 23.28 -1.53
N ILE A 168 10.68 21.99 -1.21
CA ILE A 168 11.82 21.12 -0.89
C ILE A 168 11.78 19.92 -1.83
N PRO A 169 12.84 19.65 -2.62
CA PRO A 169 14.06 20.45 -2.76
C PRO A 169 13.79 21.78 -3.46
N SER A 170 14.53 22.83 -3.07
CA SER A 170 14.22 24.21 -3.47
C SER A 170 14.62 24.57 -4.90
N LEU A 171 15.38 23.73 -5.62
CA LEU A 171 15.72 23.81 -7.06
C LEU A 171 16.76 22.71 -7.40
N HIS A 172 16.32 21.48 -7.73
CA HIS A 172 17.00 20.54 -8.67
C HIS A 172 16.37 19.12 -8.58
N PRO A 173 16.06 18.43 -9.70
CA PRO A 173 15.55 17.06 -9.68
C PRO A 173 16.62 15.96 -9.43
N ALA A 174 17.87 16.32 -9.12
CA ALA A 174 19.02 15.42 -9.26
C ALA A 174 19.63 14.89 -7.94
N SER A 175 19.31 15.48 -6.79
CA SER A 175 19.85 15.02 -5.50
C SER A 175 18.85 14.12 -4.77
N PRO A 176 19.28 12.98 -4.21
CA PRO A 176 18.41 12.11 -3.43
C PRO A 176 17.83 12.87 -2.22
N PRO A 177 16.60 12.55 -1.78
CA PRO A 177 15.98 13.19 -0.62
C PRO A 177 16.84 13.11 0.64
N ASN A 178 17.07 14.26 1.30
CA ASN A 178 17.74 14.30 2.60
C ASN A 178 16.69 14.33 3.71
N ILE A 179 16.10 13.16 3.98
CA ILE A 179 14.96 13.03 4.90
C ILE A 179 15.22 13.67 6.28
N PRO A 180 16.36 13.44 6.97
CA PRO A 180 16.60 14.08 8.27
C PRO A 180 16.61 15.61 8.21
N ALA A 181 17.33 16.19 7.23
CA ALA A 181 17.41 17.63 7.09
C ALA A 181 16.06 18.25 6.68
N ASP A 182 15.33 17.58 5.80
CA ASP A 182 14.05 18.05 5.29
C ASP A 182 12.95 17.96 6.36
N ALA A 183 12.91 16.86 7.12
CA ALA A 183 12.02 16.69 8.26
C ALA A 183 12.31 17.73 9.36
N LEU A 184 13.58 18.07 9.61
CA LEU A 184 13.94 19.13 10.55
C LEU A 184 13.43 20.51 10.09
N ARG A 185 13.54 20.82 8.78
CA ARG A 185 12.97 22.07 8.23
C ARG A 185 11.45 22.13 8.39
N VAL A 186 10.75 21.03 8.11
CA VAL A 186 9.30 20.94 8.34
C VAL A 186 8.95 21.04 9.82
N PHE A 187 9.71 20.40 10.70
CA PHE A 187 9.52 20.48 12.14
C PHE A 187 9.60 21.92 12.65
N HIS A 188 10.56 22.72 12.18
CA HIS A 188 10.64 24.15 12.52
C HIS A 188 9.42 24.94 12.04
N VAL A 189 8.88 24.63 10.85
CA VAL A 189 7.64 25.24 10.38
C VAL A 189 6.47 24.90 11.31
N LEU A 190 6.35 23.64 11.75
CA LEU A 190 5.31 23.20 12.68
C LEU A 190 5.41 23.86 14.05
N GLN A 191 6.63 24.01 14.59
CA GLN A 191 6.89 24.73 15.85
C GLN A 191 6.45 26.19 15.80
N ASN A 192 6.47 26.81 14.61
CA ASN A 192 6.02 28.18 14.37
C ASN A 192 4.55 28.26 13.93
N ASN A 193 3.72 27.29 14.34
CA ASN A 193 2.29 27.21 13.96
C ASN A 193 2.05 27.16 12.45
N GLY A 194 3.01 26.69 11.66
CA GLY A 194 2.86 26.53 10.21
C GLY A 194 2.09 25.25 9.84
N ILE A 195 1.64 25.20 8.57
CA ILE A 195 1.09 24.00 7.95
C ILE A 195 2.11 23.51 6.91
N ALA A 196 2.31 22.20 6.83
CA ALA A 196 3.21 21.60 5.86
C ALA A 196 2.47 20.62 4.94
N LEU A 197 2.79 20.65 3.66
CA LEU A 197 2.43 19.62 2.69
C LEU A 197 3.61 18.64 2.61
N VAL A 198 3.39 17.40 3.02
CA VAL A 198 4.44 16.39 3.17
C VAL A 198 4.11 15.11 2.41
N PRO A 199 5.14 14.36 1.96
CA PRO A 199 4.95 13.09 1.30
C PRO A 199 4.68 11.97 2.31
N ALA A 200 3.71 11.11 2.01
CA ALA A 200 3.50 9.81 2.63
C ALA A 200 3.50 8.71 1.56
N SER A 201 3.68 7.45 1.94
CA SER A 201 3.73 6.32 1.02
C SER A 201 2.47 6.19 0.16
N VAL A 202 1.31 6.62 0.68
CA VAL A 202 -0.02 6.55 0.05
C VAL A 202 -0.49 7.84 -0.63
N GLY A 203 0.38 8.84 -0.74
CA GLY A 203 0.07 10.16 -1.33
C GLY A 203 0.59 11.32 -0.49
N HIS A 204 0.16 12.54 -0.78
CA HIS A 204 0.54 13.73 -0.03
C HIS A 204 -0.44 14.02 1.11
N GLY A 205 0.06 14.60 2.21
CA GLY A 205 -0.73 14.98 3.38
C GLY A 205 -0.46 16.43 3.78
N LEU A 206 -1.49 17.12 4.27
CA LEU A 206 -1.30 18.34 5.04
C LEU A 206 -1.20 17.97 6.53
N VAL A 207 -0.18 18.50 7.19
CA VAL A 207 0.10 18.25 8.60
C VAL A 207 0.28 19.55 9.38
N ALA A 208 -0.14 19.51 10.64
CA ALA A 208 -0.05 20.60 11.62
C ALA A 208 0.01 20.02 13.04
N THR A 209 0.51 20.80 13.99
CA THR A 209 0.59 20.41 15.42
C THR A 209 -0.27 21.30 16.32
N SER A 210 -0.56 22.55 15.93
CA SER A 210 -1.31 23.50 16.77
C SER A 210 -2.78 23.63 16.38
N PRO A 211 -3.69 23.91 17.33
CA PRO A 211 -5.12 24.09 17.06
C PRO A 211 -5.41 25.12 15.96
N ALA A 212 -4.78 26.30 16.01
CA ALA A 212 -4.97 27.36 15.03
C ALA A 212 -4.51 26.96 13.60
N ALA A 213 -3.45 26.14 13.49
CA ALA A 213 -3.03 25.59 12.20
C ALA A 213 -3.99 24.50 11.70
N LEU A 214 -4.52 23.66 12.60
CA LEU A 214 -5.51 22.64 12.27
C LEU A 214 -6.82 23.24 11.78
N ASP A 215 -7.28 24.33 12.40
CA ASP A 215 -8.51 25.02 11.98
C ASP A 215 -8.34 25.66 10.59
N ARG A 216 -7.20 26.31 10.32
CA ARG A 216 -6.86 26.82 8.98
C ARG A 216 -6.83 25.70 7.93
N LEU A 217 -6.20 24.57 8.26
CA LEU A 217 -6.18 23.37 7.41
C LEU A 217 -7.61 22.85 7.14
N PHE A 218 -8.47 22.85 8.15
CA PHE A 218 -9.85 22.38 8.05
C PHE A 218 -10.69 23.27 7.13
N HIS A 219 -10.57 24.59 7.29
CA HIS A 219 -11.24 25.59 6.45
C HIS A 219 -10.77 25.51 5.00
N ALA A 220 -9.46 25.45 4.77
CA ALA A 220 -8.88 25.33 3.43
C ALA A 220 -9.42 24.13 2.66
N LYS A 221 -9.61 23.00 3.35
CA LYS A 221 -10.11 21.76 2.74
C LYS A 221 -11.63 21.72 2.55
N ARG A 222 -12.34 22.79 2.93
CA ARG A 222 -13.82 22.86 2.95
C ARG A 222 -14.43 21.64 3.63
N ARG A 223 -13.84 21.27 4.77
CA ARG A 223 -14.11 19.99 5.42
C ARG A 223 -15.44 20.06 6.17
N LYS A 224 -16.26 19.01 6.08
CA LYS A 224 -17.52 18.94 6.83
C LYS A 224 -17.23 18.73 8.33
N PRO A 225 -17.95 19.37 9.26
CA PRO A 225 -17.69 19.32 10.71
C PRO A 225 -17.52 17.90 11.31
N HIS A 226 -18.26 16.91 10.79
CA HIS A 226 -18.18 15.52 11.27
C HIS A 226 -16.89 14.78 10.88
N LYS A 227 -16.01 15.36 10.04
CA LYS A 227 -14.80 14.68 9.58
C LYS A 227 -13.66 14.90 10.58
N LYS A 228 -13.27 13.84 11.27
CA LYS A 228 -12.23 13.86 12.31
C LYS A 228 -10.80 13.95 11.76
N HIS A 229 -9.89 14.55 12.52
CA HIS A 229 -8.45 14.48 12.27
C HIS A 229 -7.92 13.08 12.60
N ALA A 230 -6.87 12.65 11.89
CA ALA A 230 -6.13 11.46 12.25
C ALA A 230 -4.76 11.89 12.80
N LEU A 231 -4.27 11.15 13.79
CA LEU A 231 -2.88 11.26 14.19
C LEU A 231 -2.01 10.69 13.08
N ILE A 232 -0.86 11.30 12.88
CA ILE A 232 0.22 10.76 12.06
C ILE A 232 1.22 10.15 13.02
N GLY A 233 1.53 8.87 12.85
CA GLY A 233 2.28 8.11 13.84
C GLY A 233 3.28 7.13 13.26
N THR A 234 3.99 6.50 14.19
CA THR A 234 4.92 5.40 13.96
C THR A 234 4.36 4.13 14.59
N TYR A 235 4.98 2.98 14.32
CA TYR A 235 4.63 1.74 15.04
C TYR A 235 4.78 1.92 16.56
N ALA A 236 5.89 2.52 17.00
CA ALA A 236 6.14 2.75 18.43
C ALA A 236 5.10 3.68 19.07
N LEU A 237 4.68 4.72 18.37
CA LEU A 237 3.71 5.68 18.89
C LEU A 237 2.30 5.06 18.98
N HIS A 238 1.89 4.25 18.00
CA HIS A 238 0.62 3.54 18.14
C HIS A 238 0.69 2.61 19.35
N ALA A 239 1.79 1.86 19.53
CA ALA A 239 1.90 0.88 20.59
C ALA A 239 1.92 1.51 21.99
N SER A 240 2.28 2.79 22.11
CA SER A 240 2.23 3.52 23.36
C SER A 240 0.87 4.20 23.62
N ILE A 241 0.12 4.54 22.57
CA ILE A 241 -1.16 5.27 22.68
C ILE A 241 -2.37 4.34 22.63
N HIS A 242 -2.40 3.40 21.69
CA HIS A 242 -3.53 2.50 21.50
C HIS A 242 -3.52 1.37 22.53
N ASP A 243 -4.70 1.13 23.11
CA ASP A 243 -4.96 0.04 24.03
C ASP A 243 -5.53 -1.15 23.26
N LEU A 244 -4.64 -1.94 22.66
CA LEU A 244 -5.00 -3.11 21.86
C LEU A 244 -4.61 -4.40 22.59
N PRO A 245 -5.49 -5.42 22.62
CA PRO A 245 -5.11 -6.73 23.14
C PRO A 245 -3.94 -7.33 22.31
N PRO A 246 -3.20 -8.30 22.87
CA PRO A 246 -1.98 -8.83 22.23
C PRO A 246 -2.19 -9.35 20.80
N ARG A 247 -3.37 -9.92 20.51
CA ARG A 247 -3.71 -10.41 19.18
C ARG A 247 -3.79 -9.26 18.17
N GLU A 248 -4.55 -8.22 18.48
CA GLU A 248 -4.77 -7.06 17.62
C GLU A 248 -3.47 -6.26 17.43
N ALA A 249 -2.71 -6.05 18.51
CA ALA A 249 -1.39 -5.43 18.44
C ALA A 249 -0.43 -6.22 17.52
N SER A 250 -0.47 -7.55 17.56
CA SER A 250 0.34 -8.40 16.67
C SER A 250 -0.04 -8.23 15.20
N ILE A 251 -1.33 -8.04 14.89
CA ILE A 251 -1.79 -7.76 13.52
C ILE A 251 -1.21 -6.44 13.02
N VAL A 252 -1.25 -5.38 13.84
CA VAL A 252 -0.66 -4.09 13.45
C VAL A 252 0.83 -4.27 13.15
N ARG A 253 1.58 -4.94 14.03
CA ARG A 253 3.01 -5.23 13.83
C ARG A 253 3.28 -5.99 12.55
N THR A 254 2.52 -7.06 12.29
CA THR A 254 2.69 -7.86 11.09
C THR A 254 2.47 -7.03 9.84
N LEU A 255 1.40 -6.22 9.81
CA LEU A 255 1.10 -5.40 8.64
C LEU A 255 2.12 -4.28 8.45
N THR A 256 2.48 -3.55 9.52
CA THR A 256 3.27 -2.32 9.38
C THR A 256 4.77 -2.53 9.48
N VAL A 257 5.23 -3.53 10.25
CA VAL A 257 6.66 -3.79 10.48
C VAL A 257 7.12 -4.98 9.66
N ASP A 258 6.39 -6.10 9.73
CA ASP A 258 6.87 -7.35 9.11
C ASP A 258 6.61 -7.38 7.59
N LEU A 259 5.53 -6.74 7.13
CA LEU A 259 5.16 -6.63 5.71
C LEU A 259 5.41 -5.23 5.11
N ASP A 260 5.88 -4.28 5.91
CA ASP A 260 6.15 -2.89 5.50
C ASP A 260 4.96 -2.22 4.76
N LEU A 261 3.73 -2.43 5.26
CA LEU A 261 2.53 -1.84 4.68
C LEU A 261 2.05 -0.62 5.49
N PRO A 262 1.65 0.47 4.82
CA PRO A 262 1.00 1.61 5.50
C PRO A 262 -0.33 1.16 6.11
N LEU A 263 -0.75 1.67 7.26
CA LEU A 263 -2.01 1.27 7.88
C LEU A 263 -2.65 2.41 8.67
N GLY A 264 -3.94 2.64 8.46
CA GLY A 264 -4.75 3.38 9.42
C GLY A 264 -5.21 2.44 10.54
N VAL A 265 -4.81 2.74 11.77
CA VAL A 265 -5.16 2.01 12.97
C VAL A 265 -6.19 2.83 13.73
N VAL A 266 -7.43 2.36 13.80
CA VAL A 266 -8.48 2.90 14.66
C VAL A 266 -8.62 1.95 15.85
N GLY A 267 -8.59 2.45 17.07
CA GLY A 267 -8.76 1.61 18.24
C GLY A 267 -8.91 2.41 19.53
N PRO A 268 -9.27 1.73 20.63
CA PRO A 268 -9.22 2.31 21.97
C PRO A 268 -7.82 2.86 22.26
N PHE A 269 -7.73 3.87 23.12
CA PHE A 269 -6.47 4.53 23.44
C PHE A 269 -6.42 4.92 24.91
N HIS A 270 -5.21 5.15 25.42
CA HIS A 270 -4.99 5.61 26.78
C HIS A 270 -5.23 7.13 26.87
N PRO A 271 -6.33 7.61 27.49
CA PRO A 271 -6.66 9.04 27.51
C PRO A 271 -5.64 9.86 28.29
N HIS A 272 -4.99 9.28 29.30
CA HIS A 272 -3.97 9.93 30.13
C HIS A 272 -2.56 9.85 29.54
N HIS A 273 -2.38 9.35 28.32
CA HIS A 273 -1.08 9.36 27.67
C HIS A 273 -0.59 10.82 27.50
N PRO A 274 0.68 11.17 27.81
CA PRO A 274 1.14 12.55 27.80
C PRO A 274 0.88 13.31 26.49
N LEU A 275 1.11 12.67 25.34
CA LEU A 275 0.82 13.26 24.02
C LEU A 275 -0.68 13.44 23.72
N ILE A 276 -1.55 12.66 24.36
CA ILE A 276 -3.00 12.82 24.18
C ILE A 276 -3.48 14.01 25.01
N GLN A 277 -2.95 14.17 26.21
CA GLN A 277 -3.27 15.30 27.09
C GLN A 277 -2.89 16.66 26.47
N THR A 278 -1.83 16.71 25.64
CA THR A 278 -1.42 17.97 24.99
C THR A 278 -2.35 18.43 23.85
N LEU A 279 -3.26 17.58 23.36
CA LEU A 279 -4.25 17.99 22.36
C LEU A 279 -5.26 19.01 22.92
N GLY A 280 -5.55 18.93 24.22
CA GLY A 280 -6.70 19.61 24.81
C GLY A 280 -8.03 18.97 24.39
N GLU A 281 -9.10 19.33 25.08
CA GLU A 281 -10.42 18.71 24.92
C GLU A 281 -11.01 18.91 23.52
N ASP A 282 -10.97 20.15 23.01
CA ASP A 282 -11.52 20.52 21.71
C ASP A 282 -10.89 19.77 20.53
N VAL A 283 -9.56 19.63 20.53
CA VAL A 283 -8.86 18.92 19.44
C VAL A 283 -9.05 17.42 19.61
N LEU A 284 -9.04 16.91 20.85
CA LEU A 284 -9.27 15.49 21.11
C LEU A 284 -10.65 15.07 20.62
N GLU A 285 -11.71 15.85 20.89
CA GLU A 285 -13.05 15.59 20.38
C GLU A 285 -13.07 15.54 18.84
N ARG A 286 -12.28 16.38 18.17
CA ARG A 286 -12.11 16.36 16.71
C ARG A 286 -11.24 15.21 16.20
N CYS A 287 -10.61 14.43 17.07
CA CYS A 287 -9.81 13.24 16.72
C CYS A 287 -10.48 11.92 17.07
N THR A 288 -11.46 11.92 17.98
CA THR A 288 -12.06 10.71 18.53
C THR A 288 -13.46 10.42 18.00
N VAL A 289 -13.80 9.14 17.94
CA VAL A 289 -15.16 8.62 17.68
C VAL A 289 -15.37 7.40 18.58
N ASP A 290 -16.44 7.39 19.37
CA ASP A 290 -16.83 6.24 20.22
C ASP A 290 -15.68 5.65 21.06
N GLY A 291 -14.91 6.52 21.73
CA GLY A 291 -13.76 6.12 22.57
C GLY A 291 -12.54 5.62 21.79
N THR A 292 -12.51 5.78 20.47
CA THR A 292 -11.38 5.38 19.61
C THR A 292 -10.69 6.57 18.99
N ILE A 293 -9.41 6.38 18.65
CA ILE A 293 -8.61 7.36 17.90
C ILE A 293 -8.00 6.71 16.67
N SER A 294 -7.96 7.46 15.57
CA SER A 294 -7.35 7.02 14.31
C SER A 294 -5.90 7.50 14.21
N MET A 295 -4.98 6.58 13.92
CA MET A 295 -3.57 6.88 13.66
C MET A 295 -3.13 6.27 12.33
N PHE A 296 -2.45 7.05 11.50
CA PHE A 296 -1.80 6.54 10.30
C PHE A 296 -0.37 6.12 10.60
N VAL A 297 -0.08 4.83 10.46
CA VAL A 297 1.18 4.15 10.81
C VAL A 297 1.88 3.67 9.55
N ASN A 298 3.22 3.72 9.55
CA ASN A 298 4.09 3.35 8.44
C ASN A 298 3.77 4.11 7.13
N GLY A 299 3.71 5.44 7.21
CA GLY A 299 3.63 6.32 6.03
C GLY A 299 4.95 6.48 5.28
N GLY A 300 5.99 5.74 5.65
CA GLY A 300 7.33 5.78 5.06
C GLY A 300 8.33 6.66 5.82
N PRO A 301 9.60 6.68 5.38
CA PRO A 301 10.72 7.20 6.18
C PRO A 301 10.62 8.68 6.58
N PHE A 302 10.06 9.53 5.71
CA PHE A 302 9.86 10.95 6.03
C PHE A 302 8.86 11.16 7.17
N GLN A 303 7.77 10.40 7.16
CA GLN A 303 6.78 10.44 8.23
C GLN A 303 7.39 9.96 9.55
N GLU A 304 8.12 8.83 9.54
CA GLU A 304 8.76 8.28 10.73
C GLU A 304 9.70 9.30 11.40
N GLU A 305 10.53 9.97 10.60
CA GLU A 305 11.46 10.98 11.12
C GLU A 305 10.76 12.24 11.62
N LEU A 306 9.76 12.75 10.90
CA LEU A 306 9.01 13.93 11.33
C LEU A 306 8.24 13.67 12.63
N VAL A 307 7.59 12.50 12.74
CA VAL A 307 6.89 12.10 13.97
C VAL A 307 7.88 11.95 15.12
N ARG A 308 9.06 11.36 14.89
CA ARG A 308 10.11 11.25 15.92
C ARG A 308 10.50 12.62 16.49
N LEU A 309 10.67 13.64 15.64
CA LEU A 309 10.98 15.01 16.06
C LEU A 309 9.83 15.63 16.87
N CYS A 310 8.58 15.48 16.42
CA CYS A 310 7.40 15.98 17.15
C CYS A 310 7.24 15.31 18.53
N VAL A 311 7.35 13.98 18.59
CA VAL A 311 7.23 13.20 19.83
C VAL A 311 8.34 13.57 20.82
N ALA A 312 9.56 13.81 20.34
CA ALA A 312 10.70 14.18 21.19
C ALA A 312 10.47 15.49 21.98
N VAL A 313 9.62 16.39 21.47
CA VAL A 313 9.23 17.63 22.17
C VAL A 313 7.81 17.58 22.74
N GLY A 314 7.20 16.39 22.81
CA GLY A 314 5.91 16.20 23.47
C GLY A 314 4.70 16.72 22.69
N VAL A 315 4.80 16.89 21.36
CA VAL A 315 3.67 17.34 20.53
C VAL A 315 3.19 16.26 19.55
N PRO A 316 1.87 16.01 19.47
CA PRO A 316 1.33 15.09 18.47
C PRO A 316 1.31 15.75 17.08
N LEU A 317 1.58 14.95 16.04
CA LEU A 317 1.42 15.36 14.66
C LEU A 317 0.04 14.95 14.16
N LEU A 318 -0.75 15.89 13.67
CA LEU A 318 -2.06 15.63 13.11
C LEU A 318 -2.08 15.97 11.64
N GLY A 319 -2.90 15.23 10.89
CA GLY A 319 -2.94 15.44 9.45
C GLY A 319 -4.14 14.83 8.76
N SER A 320 -4.20 15.14 7.47
CA SER A 320 -5.12 14.50 6.52
C SER A 320 -4.52 14.57 5.12
N SER A 321 -5.06 13.79 4.19
CA SER A 321 -4.60 13.82 2.79
C SER A 321 -4.63 15.23 2.20
N ALA A 322 -3.69 15.60 1.34
CA ALA A 322 -3.59 16.93 0.74
C ALA A 322 -4.49 17.00 -0.52
N ASN A 323 -5.78 17.19 -0.30
CA ASN A 323 -6.77 17.34 -1.38
C ASN A 323 -8.04 18.04 -0.88
N LEU A 324 -8.87 18.57 -1.77
CA LEU A 324 -10.21 19.01 -1.40
C LEU A 324 -11.09 17.86 -0.93
N THR A 325 -11.97 18.13 0.03
CA THR A 325 -12.81 17.08 0.62
C THR A 325 -13.61 16.35 -0.46
N GLY A 326 -13.34 15.05 -0.63
CA GLY A 326 -14.04 14.19 -1.60
C GLY A 326 -13.33 13.98 -2.95
N THR A 327 -12.23 14.68 -3.24
CA THR A 327 -11.54 14.62 -4.56
C THR A 327 -10.45 13.55 -4.69
N GLY A 328 -10.33 12.68 -3.68
CA GLY A 328 -9.32 11.62 -3.62
C GLY A 328 -7.91 12.11 -3.27
N THR A 329 -7.08 11.23 -2.71
CA THR A 329 -5.69 11.55 -2.35
C THR A 329 -4.82 11.71 -3.59
N LYS A 330 -3.98 12.77 -3.63
CA LYS A 330 -3.07 13.06 -4.74
C LYS A 330 -1.69 12.42 -4.51
N VAL A 331 -1.11 11.85 -5.56
CA VAL A 331 0.18 11.15 -5.51
C VAL A 331 1.32 11.95 -6.13
N LEU A 332 0.99 13.06 -6.77
CA LEU A 332 1.89 14.10 -7.26
C LEU A 332 1.54 15.42 -6.56
N VAL A 333 2.52 16.30 -6.37
CA VAL A 333 2.29 17.62 -5.76
C VAL A 333 1.56 18.53 -6.75
N GLU A 334 1.86 18.38 -8.04
CA GLU A 334 1.27 19.13 -9.15
C GLU A 334 -0.25 18.88 -9.29
N ASP A 335 -0.72 17.73 -8.82
CA ASP A 335 -2.14 17.35 -8.81
C ASP A 335 -2.89 17.91 -7.58
N VAL A 336 -2.20 18.50 -6.62
CA VAL A 336 -2.80 19.10 -5.42
C VAL A 336 -3.43 20.44 -5.77
N GLU A 337 -4.67 20.64 -5.33
CA GLU A 337 -5.39 21.87 -5.64
C GLU A 337 -4.66 23.10 -5.10
N ARG A 338 -4.59 24.16 -5.91
CA ARG A 338 -3.81 25.37 -5.60
C ARG A 338 -4.14 25.97 -4.22
N GLU A 339 -5.42 26.00 -3.85
CA GLU A 339 -5.88 26.50 -2.53
C GLU A 339 -5.38 25.66 -1.35
N ILE A 340 -5.08 24.37 -1.57
CA ILE A 340 -4.47 23.48 -0.57
C ILE A 340 -2.97 23.73 -0.46
N VAL A 341 -2.30 23.95 -1.60
CA VAL A 341 -0.87 24.26 -1.67
C VAL A 341 -0.56 25.62 -1.03
N GLU A 342 -1.37 26.64 -1.30
CA GLU A 342 -1.18 28.02 -0.80
C GLU A 342 -1.29 28.14 0.72
N VAL A 343 -1.96 27.19 1.38
CA VAL A 343 -2.10 27.16 2.85
C VAL A 343 -0.87 26.55 3.52
N ALA A 344 -0.07 25.77 2.80
CA ALA A 344 1.17 25.21 3.31
C ALA A 344 2.29 26.25 3.25
N VAL A 345 2.99 26.43 4.38
CA VAL A 345 4.20 27.26 4.45
C VAL A 345 5.38 26.56 3.75
N VAL A 346 5.37 25.22 3.78
CA VAL A 346 6.40 24.38 3.17
C VAL A 346 5.76 23.20 2.44
N VAL A 347 6.29 22.88 1.26
CA VAL A 347 5.89 21.77 0.40
C VAL A 347 7.11 20.88 0.19
N VAL A 348 7.03 19.64 0.66
CA VAL A 348 8.06 18.62 0.41
C VAL A 348 7.62 17.78 -0.78
N ASP A 349 8.33 17.93 -1.88
CA ASP A 349 8.09 17.25 -3.15
C ASP A 349 9.19 16.23 -3.42
N TYR A 350 8.88 14.96 -3.12
CA TYR A 350 9.75 13.82 -3.44
C TYR A 350 9.28 13.10 -4.71
N GLY A 351 8.56 13.81 -5.59
CA GLY A 351 7.94 13.27 -6.77
C GLY A 351 6.83 12.27 -6.44
N ARG A 352 6.55 11.40 -7.42
CA ARG A 352 5.41 10.50 -7.38
C ARG A 352 5.46 9.50 -6.22
N ARG A 353 4.37 9.42 -5.46
CA ARG A 353 4.23 8.50 -4.31
C ARG A 353 3.96 7.05 -4.75
N PRO A 354 4.48 6.04 -4.02
CA PRO A 354 4.53 4.66 -4.51
C PRO A 354 3.17 3.95 -4.55
N PHE A 355 2.26 4.24 -3.62
CA PHE A 355 0.97 3.53 -3.53
C PHE A 355 -0.19 4.36 -4.12
N GLU A 356 -0.27 4.43 -5.44
CA GLU A 356 -1.36 5.10 -6.16
C GLU A 356 -2.49 4.14 -6.59
N TRP A 357 -2.15 2.88 -6.86
CA TRP A 357 -3.04 1.90 -7.50
C TRP A 357 -3.21 0.66 -6.59
N PRO A 358 -4.42 0.05 -6.49
CA PRO A 358 -5.67 0.45 -7.16
C PRO A 358 -6.35 1.65 -6.50
N ARG A 359 -5.90 2.07 -5.32
CA ARG A 359 -6.51 3.14 -4.54
C ARG A 359 -5.42 3.95 -3.84
N ALA A 360 -5.35 5.25 -4.12
CA ALA A 360 -4.60 6.19 -3.29
C ALA A 360 -5.28 6.33 -1.92
N SER A 361 -4.52 6.58 -0.85
CA SER A 361 -4.88 6.53 0.59
C SER A 361 -4.72 5.16 1.28
N SER A 362 -4.51 5.18 2.60
CA SER A 362 -4.30 3.96 3.39
C SER A 362 -5.58 3.15 3.61
N THR A 363 -5.44 1.82 3.73
CA THR A 363 -6.52 1.02 4.34
C THR A 363 -6.62 1.37 5.81
N ILE A 364 -7.83 1.45 6.33
CA ILE A 364 -8.11 1.73 7.73
C ILE A 364 -8.83 0.53 8.33
N LEU A 365 -8.32 0.03 9.45
CA LEU A 365 -8.93 -1.03 10.26
C LEU A 365 -9.33 -0.47 11.63
N ASP A 366 -10.52 -0.85 12.09
CA ASP A 366 -11.01 -0.66 13.45
C ASP A 366 -10.70 -1.90 14.26
N PHE A 367 -9.82 -1.78 15.25
CA PHE A 367 -9.30 -2.89 16.05
C PHE A 367 -10.16 -3.23 17.27
N ARG A 368 -11.35 -2.62 17.41
CA ARG A 368 -12.37 -3.13 18.35
C ARG A 368 -12.89 -4.50 17.91
N ASP A 369 -13.10 -4.67 16.61
CA ASP A 369 -13.64 -5.88 15.98
C ASP A 369 -12.84 -6.34 14.74
N VAL A 370 -11.70 -5.69 14.46
CA VAL A 370 -10.84 -5.91 13.28
C VAL A 370 -11.60 -5.71 11.97
N ARG A 371 -12.48 -4.71 11.95
CA ARG A 371 -13.30 -4.35 10.79
C ARG A 371 -12.56 -3.42 9.85
N VAL A 372 -12.77 -3.62 8.56
CA VAL A 372 -12.31 -2.67 7.52
C VAL A 372 -13.22 -1.44 7.50
N VAL A 373 -12.67 -0.28 7.83
CA VAL A 373 -13.36 1.02 7.76
C VAL A 373 -13.19 1.66 6.39
N ARG A 374 -12.02 1.46 5.77
CA ARG A 374 -11.73 1.98 4.42
C ARG A 374 -10.84 1.02 3.66
N PHE A 375 -11.26 0.70 2.44
CA PHE A 375 -10.43 0.03 1.44
C PHE A 375 -9.47 1.05 0.81
N GLY A 376 -8.17 0.88 1.03
CA GLY A 376 -7.13 1.75 0.46
C GLY A 376 -6.01 0.97 -0.24
N ALA A 377 -4.88 1.63 -0.47
CA ALA A 377 -3.64 1.05 -0.97
C ALA A 377 -3.32 -0.28 -0.29
N CYS A 378 -2.81 -1.28 -0.99
CA CYS A 378 -2.39 -2.59 -0.46
C CYS A 378 -3.48 -3.38 0.31
N TYR A 379 -4.77 -3.05 0.15
CA TYR A 379 -5.85 -3.75 0.88
C TYR A 379 -5.79 -5.27 0.69
N GLU A 380 -5.61 -5.72 -0.56
CA GLU A 380 -5.56 -7.15 -0.90
C GLU A 380 -4.36 -7.85 -0.23
N ALA A 381 -3.20 -7.20 -0.14
CA ALA A 381 -2.07 -7.74 0.61
C ALA A 381 -2.29 -7.73 2.12
N ARG A 382 -3.04 -6.81 2.71
CA ARG A 382 -3.31 -6.85 4.17
C ARG A 382 -4.18 -8.03 4.59
N ARG A 383 -4.93 -8.60 3.65
CA ARG A 383 -5.65 -9.86 3.84
C ARG A 383 -4.71 -11.03 4.18
N LEU A 384 -3.38 -10.91 3.93
CA LEU A 384 -2.31 -11.86 4.31
C LEU A 384 -1.96 -11.90 5.80
N GLY A 385 -2.16 -10.83 6.56
CA GLY A 385 -1.74 -10.78 7.97
C GLY A 385 -2.81 -11.19 8.99
N MET A 386 -4.10 -10.99 8.68
CA MET A 386 -5.17 -10.93 9.69
C MET A 386 -5.69 -12.28 10.21
N ARG A 387 -5.32 -13.43 9.62
CA ARG A 387 -5.88 -14.75 9.99
C ARG A 387 -4.97 -15.60 10.90
N TRP A 388 -3.76 -15.13 11.20
CA TRP A 388 -2.85 -15.80 12.14
C TRP A 388 -2.97 -15.19 13.54
N GLY A 389 -4.09 -15.48 14.21
CA GLY A 389 -4.19 -15.26 15.66
C GLY A 389 -3.18 -16.15 16.41
N GLY A 390 -2.32 -15.54 17.22
CA GLY A 390 -1.71 -16.18 18.38
C GLY A 390 -0.40 -16.96 18.20
N PHE A 391 -0.14 -17.66 17.08
CA PHE A 391 1.05 -18.55 17.00
C PHE A 391 1.81 -18.57 15.66
N GLY A 392 1.29 -17.94 14.60
CA GLY A 392 1.90 -18.01 13.25
C GLY A 392 2.85 -16.89 12.87
N ALA A 393 2.78 -15.74 13.55
CA ALA A 393 3.49 -14.51 13.15
C ALA A 393 5.03 -14.62 13.22
N TRP A 394 5.55 -15.59 13.99
CA TRP A 394 6.99 -15.88 14.05
C TRP A 394 7.59 -16.41 12.73
N ARG A 395 6.76 -16.83 11.76
CA ARG A 395 7.24 -17.36 10.47
C ARG A 395 7.39 -16.31 9.36
N CYS A 396 6.51 -15.31 9.25
CA CYS A 396 6.56 -14.34 8.13
C CYS A 396 7.80 -13.44 8.15
N ARG A 397 8.32 -13.12 9.34
CA ARG A 397 9.48 -12.23 9.53
C ARG A 397 10.80 -12.75 8.94
N ARG A 398 10.87 -14.03 8.57
CA ARG A 398 12.10 -14.69 8.10
C ARG A 398 12.17 -14.87 6.57
N ILE A 399 11.15 -14.47 5.81
CA ILE A 399 10.95 -14.93 4.43
C ILE A 399 11.24 -13.85 3.38
N LEU A 400 10.92 -12.57 3.59
CA LEU A 400 10.82 -11.61 2.47
C LEU A 400 11.63 -10.31 2.65
N GLY A 401 12.94 -10.39 2.91
CA GLY A 401 13.84 -9.26 3.25
C GLY A 401 14.00 -8.09 2.26
N GLY A 402 12.97 -7.71 1.49
CA GLY A 402 12.97 -6.64 0.49
C GLY A 402 11.70 -5.76 0.51
N ARG A 403 11.75 -4.63 -0.19
CA ARG A 403 10.62 -3.68 -0.32
C ARG A 403 9.52 -4.28 -1.22
N CYS A 404 8.27 -4.24 -0.75
CA CYS A 404 7.12 -4.67 -1.54
C CYS A 404 6.71 -3.62 -2.58
N SER A 405 6.61 -3.99 -3.85
CA SER A 405 6.11 -3.16 -4.96
C SER A 405 4.76 -3.69 -5.46
N PHE A 406 3.83 -2.79 -5.72
CA PHE A 406 2.43 -3.10 -6.08
C PHE A 406 2.02 -2.56 -7.46
N ARG A 407 2.99 -2.12 -8.26
CA ARG A 407 2.71 -1.49 -9.54
C ARG A 407 2.94 -2.49 -10.65
N GLY A 408 1.90 -2.84 -11.40
CA GLY A 408 2.01 -3.51 -12.70
C GLY A 408 0.71 -4.19 -13.13
N MET A 409 0.22 -3.86 -14.33
CA MET A 409 -0.76 -4.69 -15.02
C MET A 409 -0.02 -5.89 -15.62
N LEU A 410 -0.59 -7.08 -15.48
CA LEU A 410 -0.10 -8.25 -16.20
C LEU A 410 -0.81 -8.34 -17.55
N LYS A 411 -0.04 -8.54 -18.62
CA LYS A 411 -0.57 -8.78 -19.96
C LYS A 411 0.31 -9.82 -20.66
N GLY A 412 -0.30 -10.94 -21.04
CA GLY A 412 0.30 -11.92 -21.95
C GLY A 412 -0.71 -12.21 -23.06
N GLU A 413 -0.23 -12.42 -24.28
CA GLU A 413 -1.08 -12.67 -25.44
C GLU A 413 -0.50 -13.78 -26.31
N ALA A 414 -1.35 -14.69 -26.77
CA ALA A 414 -1.00 -15.73 -27.73
C ALA A 414 -2.17 -16.01 -28.68
N ARG A 415 -1.88 -16.67 -29.80
CA ARG A 415 -2.87 -17.06 -30.79
C ARG A 415 -2.96 -18.57 -30.90
N VAL A 416 -4.17 -19.06 -31.14
CA VAL A 416 -4.51 -20.45 -31.42
C VAL A 416 -5.28 -20.50 -32.73
N TYR A 417 -5.00 -21.52 -33.53
CA TYR A 417 -5.76 -21.87 -34.71
C TYR A 417 -6.58 -23.14 -34.43
#